data_AF-A0A4Y2KTI0-F1
#
_entry.id   AF-A0A4Y2KTI0-F1
#
_cell.length_a   1.000
_cell.length_b   1.000
_cell.length_c   1.000
_cell.angle_alpha   90.00
_cell.angle_beta   90.00
_cell.angle_gamma   90.00
#
_symmetry.space_group_name_H-M   'P 1'
#
loop_
_entity.id
_entity.type
_entity.pdbx_description
1 polymer ?
#
loop_
_entity_poly.entity_id
_entity_poly.type
_entity_poly.pdbx_seq_one_letter_code
_entity_poly.pdbx_strand_id
1 'polypeptide(L)'
;MTDQEKVDLDGFALLISGTTGFKEGKLFRVPDILDGTSQSQANKVLVIVEDWELSENISALCFNTTVSNIEWKKAACVQLENHLKR
;
A
#
# COMPACT_ATOMS: atom_id res chain seq x y z
N MET A 1 36.14 -6.49 -5.19
CA MET A 1 34.94 -6.97 -5.90
C MET A 1 33.95 -7.29 -4.81
N THR A 2 33.14 -6.31 -4.42
CA THR A 2 32.12 -6.47 -3.38
C THR A 2 30.94 -7.15 -4.06
N ASP A 3 30.68 -8.40 -3.70
CA ASP A 3 29.44 -9.06 -4.07
C ASP A 3 28.28 -8.21 -3.56
N GLN A 4 27.52 -7.64 -4.49
CA GLN A 4 26.34 -6.87 -4.16
C GLN A 4 25.28 -7.88 -3.73
N GLU A 5 25.06 -7.96 -2.42
CA GLU A 5 24.07 -8.84 -1.81
C GLU A 5 22.72 -8.61 -2.50
N LYS A 6 22.21 -9.65 -3.17
CA LYS A 6 20.94 -9.60 -3.88
C LYS A 6 19.84 -9.53 -2.83
N VAL A 7 19.34 -8.32 -2.57
CA VAL A 7 18.20 -8.10 -1.70
C VAL A 7 16.97 -8.66 -2.41
N ASP A 8 16.45 -9.78 -1.92
CA ASP A 8 15.16 -10.29 -2.37
C ASP A 8 14.08 -9.39 -1.76
N LEU A 9 13.42 -8.62 -2.64
CA LEU A 9 12.34 -7.72 -2.29
C LEU A 9 11.01 -8.45 -2.43
N ASP A 10 10.14 -8.29 -1.44
CA ASP A 10 8.76 -8.73 -1.55
C ASP A 10 7.96 -7.72 -2.39
N GLY A 11 6.95 -8.21 -3.12
CA GLY A 11 5.98 -7.36 -3.81
C GLY A 11 4.60 -7.54 -3.20
N PHE A 12 3.84 -6.46 -3.03
CA PHE A 12 2.41 -6.55 -2.67
C PHE A 12 1.54 -5.94 -3.76
N ALA A 13 0.43 -6.58 -4.08
CA ALA A 13 -0.49 -6.09 -5.11
C ALA A 13 -1.39 -4.99 -4.55
N LEU A 14 -1.37 -3.81 -5.19
CA LEU A 14 -2.33 -2.74 -4.97
C LEU A 14 -3.46 -2.88 -5.99
N LEU A 15 -4.68 -3.09 -5.50
CA LEU A 15 -5.88 -3.21 -6.32
C LEU A 15 -6.72 -1.93 -6.20
N ILE A 16 -7.32 -1.51 -7.32
CA ILE A 16 -8.26 -0.39 -7.36
C ILE A 16 -9.62 -0.87 -7.87
N SER A 17 -10.69 -0.38 -7.24
CA SER A 17 -12.07 -0.59 -7.68
C SER A 17 -12.82 0.74 -7.61
N GLY A 18 -13.62 1.06 -8.63
CA GLY A 18 -14.38 2.32 -8.67
C GLY A 18 -15.33 2.44 -9.87
N THR A 19 -16.49 3.07 -9.64
CA THR A 19 -17.68 3.22 -10.51
C THR A 19 -18.14 1.97 -11.29
N THR A 20 -19.40 1.99 -11.75
CA THR A 20 -20.26 0.82 -12.04
C THR A 20 -19.76 -0.19 -13.09
N GLY A 21 -18.59 0.01 -13.72
CA GLY A 21 -18.00 -0.87 -14.73
C GLY A 21 -16.95 -1.87 -14.23
N PHE A 22 -16.38 -1.70 -13.03
CA PHE A 22 -15.30 -2.55 -12.51
C PHE A 22 -15.66 -3.17 -11.16
N LYS A 23 -16.53 -4.20 -11.20
CA LYS A 23 -16.90 -4.99 -10.00
C LYS A 23 -15.75 -5.85 -9.49
N GLU A 24 -14.92 -6.34 -10.41
CA GLU A 24 -13.70 -7.07 -10.13
C GLU A 24 -12.57 -6.02 -10.12
N GLY A 25 -12.09 -5.64 -8.94
CA GLY A 25 -11.00 -4.65 -8.83
C GLY A 25 -9.84 -4.98 -9.76
N LYS A 26 -9.20 -3.97 -10.33
CA LYS A 26 -8.08 -4.13 -11.26
C LYS A 26 -6.75 -3.99 -10.54
N LEU A 27 -5.75 -4.74 -10.97
CA LEU A 27 -4.38 -4.54 -10.54
C LEU A 27 -3.92 -3.15 -10.97
N PHE A 28 -3.55 -2.34 -9.99
CA PHE A 28 -3.05 -1.00 -10.20
C PHE A 28 -1.52 -0.99 -10.26
N ARG A 29 -0.88 -1.60 -9.26
CA ARG A 29 0.59 -1.68 -9.16
C ARG A 29 1.04 -2.83 -8.27
N VAL A 30 2.27 -3.29 -8.44
CA VAL A 30 2.96 -4.18 -7.51
C VAL A 30 4.28 -3.51 -7.10
N PRO A 31 4.28 -2.62 -6.08
CA PRO A 31 5.52 -2.04 -5.58
C PRO A 31 6.40 -3.07 -4.87
N ASP A 32 7.70 -2.94 -5.07
CA ASP A 32 8.71 -3.60 -4.25
C ASP A 32 8.74 -2.96 -2.85
N ILE A 33 8.71 -3.81 -1.83
CA ILE A 33 8.85 -3.44 -0.41
C ILE A 33 10.13 -4.07 0.14
N LEU A 34 10.86 -3.26 0.91
CA LEU A 34 12.13 -3.65 1.50
C LEU A 34 11.95 -4.67 2.63
N ASP A 35 10.84 -4.56 3.35
CA ASP A 35 10.40 -5.49 4.37
C ASP A 35 8.86 -5.56 4.39
N GLY A 36 8.32 -6.65 4.92
CA GLY A 36 6.88 -6.88 5.05
C GLY A 36 6.19 -6.04 6.15
N THR A 37 6.83 -5.01 6.70
CA THR A 37 6.27 -4.25 7.83
C THR A 37 5.10 -3.35 7.41
N SER A 38 4.21 -3.07 8.35
CA SER A 38 3.06 -2.18 8.12
C SER A 38 3.51 -0.77 7.68
N GLN A 39 4.59 -0.25 8.26
CA GLN A 39 5.13 1.07 7.94
C GLN A 39 5.67 1.13 6.52
N SER A 40 6.45 0.14 6.10
CA SER A 40 7.00 0.07 4.74
C SER A 40 5.89 -0.03 3.69
N GLN A 41 4.88 -0.85 3.96
CA GLN A 41 3.69 -0.94 3.10
C GLN A 41 2.94 0.40 3.03
N ALA A 42 2.68 1.04 4.18
CA ALA A 42 2.00 2.34 4.23
C ALA A 42 2.73 3.42 3.44
N ASN A 43 4.05 3.54 3.63
CA ASN A 43 4.87 4.51 2.92
C ASN A 43 4.85 4.29 1.41
N LYS A 44 4.88 3.05 0.95
CA LYS A 44 4.80 2.75 -0.49
C LYS A 44 3.43 3.06 -1.08
N VAL A 45 2.34 2.74 -0.37
CA VAL A 45 1.00 3.13 -0.80
C VAL A 45 0.90 4.64 -0.88
N LEU A 46 1.42 5.38 0.11
CA LEU A 46 1.40 6.83 0.13
C LEU A 46 2.07 7.44 -1.10
N VAL A 47 3.30 7.02 -1.41
CA VAL A 47 4.03 7.48 -2.60
C VAL A 47 3.22 7.21 -3.87
N ILE A 48 2.59 6.03 -3.97
CA ILE A 48 1.74 5.70 -5.13
C ILE A 48 0.50 6.60 -5.21
N VAL A 49 -0.13 6.88 -4.08
CA VAL A 49 -1.33 7.74 -4.02
C VAL A 49 -0.97 9.18 -4.42
N GLU A 50 0.18 9.68 -3.97
CA GLU A 50 0.69 11.01 -4.33
C GLU A 50 1.11 11.08 -5.80
N ASP A 51 1.90 10.11 -6.29
CA ASP A 51 2.36 10.02 -7.69
C ASP A 51 1.21 10.06 -8.70
N TRP A 52 0.07 9.48 -8.34
CA TRP A 52 -1.12 9.37 -9.20
C TRP A 52 -2.22 10.38 -8.84
N GLU A 53 -1.96 11.30 -7.91
CA GLU A 53 -2.90 12.33 -7.46
C GLU A 53 -4.27 11.76 -7.01
N LEU A 54 -4.25 10.61 -6.33
CA LEU A 54 -5.45 9.87 -5.95
C LEU A 54 -6.03 10.28 -4.59
N SER A 55 -5.35 11.11 -3.80
CA SER A 55 -5.69 11.43 -2.40
C SER A 55 -7.15 11.85 -2.20
N GLU A 56 -7.70 12.65 -3.12
CA GLU A 56 -9.08 13.14 -3.06
C GLU A 56 -10.12 12.12 -3.57
N ASN A 57 -9.68 11.11 -4.33
CA ASN A 57 -10.55 10.14 -5.02
C ASN A 57 -10.61 8.76 -4.36
N ILE A 58 -9.87 8.56 -3.27
CA ILE A 58 -9.97 7.34 -2.46
C ILE A 58 -11.26 7.41 -1.64
N SER A 59 -11.94 6.28 -1.45
CA SER A 59 -13.08 6.18 -0.51
C SER A 59 -12.70 5.41 0.74
N ALA A 60 -11.93 4.33 0.56
CA ALA A 60 -11.43 3.48 1.63
C ALA A 60 -10.15 2.79 1.17
N LEU A 61 -9.32 2.38 2.12
CA LEU A 61 -8.16 1.52 1.88
C LEU A 61 -8.39 0.20 2.63
N CYS A 62 -8.08 -0.92 1.98
CA CYS A 62 -8.22 -2.25 2.55
C CYS A 62 -6.94 -3.04 2.29
N PHE A 63 -6.39 -3.65 3.34
CA PHE A 63 -5.15 -4.40 3.25
C PHE A 63 -5.38 -5.86 3.63
N ASN A 64 -4.93 -6.76 2.74
CA ASN A 64 -5.15 -8.20 2.87
C ASN A 64 -4.20 -8.87 3.88
N THR A 65 -3.12 -8.21 4.31
CA THR A 65 -2.10 -8.87 5.15
C THR A 65 -2.41 -8.73 6.64
N THR A 66 -2.17 -9.78 7.41
CA THR A 66 -2.30 -9.73 8.88
C THR A 66 -1.36 -8.67 9.47
N VAL A 67 -0.17 -8.48 8.88
CA VAL A 67 0.83 -7.50 9.34
C VAL A 67 0.35 -6.05 9.18
N SER A 68 -0.38 -5.72 8.11
CA SER A 68 -0.97 -4.38 7.93
C SER A 68 -2.05 -4.03 8.95
N ASN A 69 -2.62 -5.02 9.65
CA ASN A 69 -3.75 -4.84 10.58
C ASN A 69 -3.38 -5.08 12.06
N ILE A 70 -2.16 -5.56 12.36
CA ILE A 70 -1.69 -5.76 13.74
C ILE A 70 -1.28 -4.42 14.37
N GLU A 71 -1.59 -4.25 15.66
CA GLU A 71 -1.53 -3.00 16.43
C GLU A 71 -2.50 -1.92 15.92
N TRP A 72 -3.70 -1.84 16.51
CA TRP A 72 -4.76 -0.89 16.19
C TRP A 72 -4.37 0.61 16.12
N LYS A 73 -3.18 0.98 16.61
CA LYS A 73 -2.64 2.35 16.56
C LYS A 73 -1.47 2.52 15.59
N LYS A 74 -0.85 1.44 15.11
CA LYS A 74 0.34 1.45 14.24
C LYS A 74 0.20 0.59 12.98
N ALA A 75 -0.98 0.02 12.77
CA ALA A 75 -1.38 -0.63 11.54
C ALA A 75 -1.18 0.31 10.33
N ALA A 76 -0.89 -0.28 9.17
CA ALA A 76 -0.65 0.47 7.93
C ALA A 76 -1.86 1.34 7.57
N CYS A 77 -3.07 0.79 7.75
CA CYS A 77 -4.35 1.47 7.55
C CYS A 77 -4.43 2.76 8.37
N VAL A 78 -4.13 2.68 9.66
CA VAL A 78 -4.24 3.79 10.62
C VAL A 78 -3.24 4.89 10.29
N GLN A 79 -2.02 4.53 9.89
CA GLN A 79 -1.01 5.50 9.49
C GLN A 79 -1.42 6.25 8.21
N LEU A 80 -1.97 5.53 7.24
CA LEU A 80 -2.44 6.10 5.99
C LEU A 80 -3.66 6.99 6.18
N GLU A 81 -4.64 6.57 6.97
CA GLU A 81 -5.83 7.37 7.30
C GLU A 81 -5.43 8.69 7.97
N ASN A 82 -4.55 8.64 8.97
CA ASN A 82 -4.04 9.85 9.63
C ASN A 82 -3.34 10.81 8.65
N HIS A 83 -2.56 10.26 7.71
CA HIS A 83 -1.87 11.09 6.71
C HIS A 83 -2.86 11.71 5.72
N LEU A 84 -3.82 10.92 5.25
CA LEU A 84 -4.86 11.35 4.32
C LEU A 84 -5.97 12.19 5.00
N LYS A 85 -5.89 12.36 6.34
CA LYS A 85 -6.87 13.08 7.17
C LYS A 85 -8.29 12.52 7.05
N ARG A 86 -8.41 11.20 7.17
CA ARG A 86 -9.66 10.44 7.06
C ARG A 86 -9.99 9.70 8.35
#